data_AF-A0A3Q0NCP1-F1
#
_entry.id   AF-A0A3Q0NCP1-F1
#
_cell.length_a   1.000
_cell.length_b   1.000
_cell.length_c   1.000
_cell.angle_alpha   90.00
_cell.angle_beta   90.00
_cell.angle_gamma   90.00
#
_symmetry.space_group_name_H-M   'P 1'
#
loop_
_entity.id
_entity.type
_entity.pdbx_description
1 polymer ?
#
loop_
_entity_poly.entity_id
_entity_poly.type
_entity_poly.pdbx_seq_one_letter_code
_entity_poly.pdbx_strand_id
1 'polypeptide(L)'
;MLLSYVIARKTAELVNEKGIFSFGKKKYVAEPPVELLKKMADHFKDGACIALDDVVRTRTQIEVPIGHGLTEEMTELEISSKIYYEEEVAKLVYDLKQNEWKYIEK
;
A
#
# COMPACT_ATOMS: atom_id res chain seq x y z
N MET A 1 -4.12 -15.08 1.72
CA MET A 1 -4.26 -14.82 0.26
C MET A 1 -3.00 -14.11 -0.21
N LEU A 2 -2.42 -14.39 -1.39
CA LEU A 2 -1.10 -13.87 -1.78
C LEU A 2 -1.01 -12.33 -1.74
N LEU A 3 -2.01 -11.63 -2.27
CA LEU A 3 -2.04 -10.16 -2.29
C LEU A 3 -2.00 -9.55 -0.88
N SER A 4 -2.79 -10.08 0.05
CA SER A 4 -2.81 -9.65 1.45
C SER A 4 -1.44 -9.78 2.11
N TYR A 5 -0.80 -10.94 1.93
CA TYR A 5 0.55 -11.19 2.41
C TYR A 5 1.57 -10.20 1.83
N VAL A 6 1.50 -9.91 0.53
CA VAL A 6 2.42 -8.97 -0.13
C VAL A 6 2.26 -7.55 0.42
N ILE A 7 1.02 -7.06 0.55
CA ILE A 7 0.73 -5.73 1.12
C ILE A 7 1.28 -5.64 2.54
N ALA A 8 1.03 -6.65 3.37
CA ALA A 8 1.53 -6.69 4.75
C ALA A 8 3.05 -6.70 4.82
N ARG A 9 3.70 -7.51 3.98
CA ARG A 9 5.16 -7.61 3.92
C ARG A 9 5.80 -6.29 3.50
N LYS A 10 5.28 -5.65 2.45
CA LYS A 10 5.76 -4.34 1.96
C LYS A 10 5.53 -3.23 2.98
N THR A 11 4.39 -3.25 3.65
CA THR A 11 4.13 -2.33 4.76
C THR A 11 5.05 -2.58 5.95
N ALA A 12 5.39 -3.83 6.25
CA ALA A 12 6.36 -4.16 7.29
C ALA A 12 7.77 -3.65 6.95
N GLU A 13 8.19 -3.66 5.69
CA GLU A 13 9.44 -3.04 5.24
C GLU A 13 9.45 -1.54 5.60
N LEU A 14 8.36 -0.81 5.28
CA LEU A 14 8.20 0.62 5.58
C LEU A 14 8.13 0.93 7.09
N VAL A 15 7.41 0.12 7.87
CA VAL A 15 7.27 0.28 9.32
C VAL A 15 8.61 0.06 10.04
N ASN A 16 9.38 -0.91 9.55
CA ASN A 16 10.64 -1.33 10.16
C ASN A 16 11.87 -0.70 9.49
N GLU A 17 11.68 0.23 8.57
CA GLU A 17 12.76 0.96 7.96
C GLU A 17 13.57 1.66 9.06
N LYS A 18 14.81 1.22 9.21
CA LYS A 18 15.65 1.58 10.36
C LYS A 18 16.39 2.87 10.06
N GLY A 19 16.22 3.87 10.91
CA GLY A 19 17.25 4.89 11.09
C GLY A 19 18.54 4.24 11.62
N ILE A 20 19.70 4.84 11.31
CA ILE A 20 21.08 4.34 11.54
C ILE A 20 21.32 3.84 12.98
N PHE A 21 20.50 4.23 13.96
CA PHE A 21 20.62 3.86 15.37
C PHE A 21 19.47 3.02 15.95
N SER A 22 18.58 2.46 15.14
CA SER A 22 17.43 1.71 15.68
C SER A 22 17.73 0.21 15.94
N PHE A 23 18.06 -0.12 17.19
CA PHE A 23 18.24 -1.51 17.65
C PHE A 23 16.96 -2.15 18.24
N GLY A 24 15.79 -1.78 17.70
CA GLY A 24 14.50 -2.34 18.11
C GLY A 24 14.18 -3.71 17.48
N LYS A 25 13.30 -4.48 18.15
CA LYS A 25 12.65 -5.67 17.56
C LYS A 25 11.81 -5.25 16.35
N LYS A 26 11.82 -6.06 15.29
CA LYS A 26 10.96 -5.84 14.13
C LYS A 26 9.49 -5.91 14.56
N LYS A 27 8.73 -4.89 14.21
CA LYS A 27 7.28 -4.82 14.42
C LYS A 27 6.59 -5.67 13.36
N TYR A 28 5.72 -6.54 13.82
CA TYR A 28 4.82 -7.30 12.96
C TYR A 28 3.74 -6.36 12.39
N VAL A 29 3.35 -6.61 11.15
CA VAL A 29 2.22 -5.94 10.46
C VAL A 29 1.20 -7.01 10.11
N ALA A 30 -0.03 -6.81 10.56
CA ALA A 30 -1.14 -7.71 10.25
C ALA A 30 -1.43 -7.74 8.76
N GLU A 31 -1.95 -8.86 8.28
CA GLU A 31 -2.46 -8.98 6.92
C GLU A 31 -3.79 -8.24 6.76
N PRO A 32 -4.00 -7.45 5.67
CA PRO A 32 -5.32 -6.90 5.36
C PRO A 32 -6.36 -8.02 5.25
N PRO A 33 -7.51 -7.91 5.93
CA PRO A 33 -8.59 -8.87 5.78
C PRO A 33 -8.99 -9.03 4.31
N VAL A 34 -9.22 -10.28 3.89
CA VAL A 34 -9.62 -10.63 2.52
C VAL A 34 -10.84 -9.81 2.06
N GLU A 35 -11.79 -9.57 2.96
CA GLU A 35 -13.00 -8.83 2.64
C GLU A 35 -12.76 -7.34 2.35
N LEU A 36 -11.66 -6.75 2.83
CA LEU A 36 -11.25 -5.41 2.41
C LEU A 36 -10.71 -5.43 0.98
N LEU A 37 -9.89 -6.44 0.64
CA LEU A 37 -9.31 -6.56 -0.70
C LEU A 37 -10.38 -6.82 -1.76
N LYS A 38 -11.46 -7.54 -1.42
CA LYS A 38 -12.58 -7.74 -2.35
C LYS A 38 -13.29 -6.44 -2.71
N LYS A 39 -13.27 -5.41 -1.86
CA LYS A 39 -13.85 -4.09 -2.19
C LYS A 39 -13.10 -3.39 -3.32
N MET A 40 -11.82 -3.73 -3.51
CA MET A 40 -10.97 -3.18 -4.57
C MET A 40 -11.11 -3.94 -5.89
N ALA A 41 -11.83 -5.05 -5.92
CA ALA A 41 -11.87 -5.95 -7.06
C ALA A 41 -12.42 -5.27 -8.32
N ASP A 42 -13.38 -4.36 -8.17
CA ASP A 42 -13.96 -3.64 -9.31
C ASP A 42 -12.96 -2.62 -9.87
N HIS A 43 -12.28 -1.84 -9.04
CA HIS A 43 -11.21 -0.94 -9.49
C HIS A 43 -10.11 -1.67 -10.27
N PHE A 44 -9.73 -2.89 -9.86
CA PHE A 44 -8.72 -3.67 -10.58
C PHE A 44 -9.18 -4.17 -11.94
N LYS A 45 -10.48 -4.39 -12.15
CA LYS A 45 -11.01 -4.71 -13.50
C LYS A 45 -10.89 -3.52 -14.44
N ASP A 46 -10.99 -2.32 -13.88
CA ASP A 46 -10.88 -1.06 -14.62
C ASP A 46 -9.42 -0.62 -14.81
N GLY A 47 -8.45 -1.42 -14.33
CA GLY A 47 -7.02 -1.15 -14.53
C GLY A 47 -6.36 -0.33 -13.42
N ALA A 48 -6.95 -0.30 -12.21
CA ALA A 48 -6.31 0.32 -11.07
C ALA A 48 -5.05 -0.43 -10.61
N CYS A 49 -4.13 0.30 -9.98
CA CYS A 49 -2.88 -0.21 -9.40
C CYS A 49 -2.77 0.12 -7.91
N ILE A 50 -2.01 -0.70 -7.16
CA ILE A 50 -1.64 -0.41 -5.77
C ILE A 50 -0.29 0.28 -5.76
N ALA A 51 -0.24 1.54 -5.34
CA ALA A 51 0.98 2.35 -5.34
C ALA A 51 1.75 2.21 -4.02
N LEU A 52 2.43 1.07 -3.82
CA LEU A 52 3.17 0.78 -2.58
C LEU A 52 4.41 1.66 -2.36
N ASP A 53 4.92 2.31 -3.42
CA ASP A 53 6.05 3.24 -3.35
C ASP A 53 5.60 4.70 -3.18
N ASP A 54 4.30 5.00 -3.32
CA ASP A 54 3.71 6.33 -3.15
C ASP A 54 2.91 6.43 -1.83
N VAL A 55 3.36 5.70 -0.81
CA VAL A 55 2.68 5.64 0.48
C VAL A 55 2.74 6.98 1.22
N VAL A 56 1.59 7.42 1.73
CA VAL A 56 1.53 8.59 2.62
C VAL A 56 1.68 8.11 4.06
N ARG A 57 2.81 8.46 4.69
CA ARG A 57 3.08 8.12 6.09
C ARG A 57 2.71 9.29 7.00
N THR A 58 1.79 9.04 7.93
CA THR A 58 1.50 9.95 9.03
C THR A 58 2.09 9.41 10.34
N ARG A 59 1.93 10.16 11.44
CA ARG A 59 2.40 9.71 12.77
C ARG A 59 1.70 8.42 13.22
N THR A 60 0.46 8.21 12.80
CA THR A 60 -0.40 7.13 13.29
C THR A 60 -0.78 6.11 12.23
N GLN A 61 -0.58 6.43 10.95
CA GLN A 61 -1.09 5.62 9.85
C GLN A 61 -0.10 5.55 8.68
N ILE A 62 -0.22 4.49 7.89
CA ILE A 62 0.36 4.38 6.56
C ILE A 62 -0.82 4.24 5.60
N GLU A 63 -0.90 5.15 4.63
CA GLU A 63 -1.93 5.15 3.60
C GLU A 63 -1.31 4.67 2.30
N VAL A 64 -1.84 3.58 1.74
CA VAL A 64 -1.44 2.98 0.48
C VAL A 64 -2.46 3.38 -0.58
N PRO A 65 -2.12 4.27 -1.53
CA PRO A 65 -3.05 4.70 -2.57
C PRO A 65 -3.39 3.56 -3.54
N ILE A 66 -4.62 3.62 -4.06
CA ILE A 66 -5.11 2.83 -5.18
C ILE A 66 -5.38 3.83 -6.30
N GLY A 67 -4.52 3.80 -7.31
CA GLY A 67 -4.56 4.71 -8.45
C GLY A 67 -5.24 4.08 -9.65
N HIS A 68 -5.92 4.87 -10.48
CA HIS A 68 -6.51 4.46 -11.74
C HIS A 68 -5.90 5.28 -12.89
N GLY A 69 -5.88 4.69 -14.10
CA GLY A 69 -5.27 5.31 -15.28
C GLY A 69 -3.75 5.36 -15.17
N LEU A 70 -3.10 4.19 -15.18
CA LEU A 70 -1.63 4.11 -15.20
C LEU A 70 -1.11 4.82 -16.45
N THR A 71 -0.31 5.87 -16.28
CA THR A 71 0.14 6.71 -17.39
C THR A 71 1.44 6.24 -18.03
N GLU A 72 2.14 5.33 -17.36
CA GLU A 72 3.45 4.82 -17.77
C GLU A 72 3.32 3.47 -18.48
N GLU A 73 4.12 3.28 -19.53
CA GLU A 73 4.30 1.97 -20.14
C GLU A 73 5.06 1.04 -19.17
N MET A 74 4.82 -0.27 -19.25
CA MET A 74 5.48 -1.23 -18.33
C MET A 74 7.01 -1.12 -18.33
N THR A 75 7.61 -0.82 -19.48
CA THR A 75 9.07 -0.63 -19.62
C THR A 75 9.57 0.59 -18.86
N GLU A 76 8.74 1.61 -18.67
CA GLU A 76 9.10 2.83 -17.94
C GLU A 76 9.02 2.58 -16.43
N LEU A 77 8.07 1.77 -15.96
CA LEU A 77 7.95 1.33 -14.56
C LEU A 77 9.14 0.50 -14.08
N GLU A 78 9.82 -0.23 -14.98
CA GLU A 78 11.04 -0.98 -14.63
C GLU A 78 12.24 -0.07 -14.34
N ILE A 79 12.21 1.16 -14.87
CA ILE A 79 13.29 2.14 -14.77
C ILE A 79 12.97 3.19 -13.71
N SER A 80 11.69 3.55 -13.57
CA SER A 80 11.19 4.52 -12.61
C SER A 80 10.98 3.89 -11.23
N SER A 81 11.36 4.61 -10.18
CA SER A 81 11.03 4.25 -8.79
C SER A 81 9.66 4.78 -8.35
N LYS A 82 8.96 5.49 -9.24
CA LYS A 82 7.69 6.15 -8.94
C LYS A 82 6.66 5.77 -10.00
N ILE A 83 5.48 5.41 -9.52
CA ILE A 83 4.32 5.08 -10.37
C ILE A 83 3.48 6.33 -10.52
N TYR A 84 3.09 6.66 -11.75
CA TYR A 84 2.16 7.74 -12.05
C TYR A 84 0.80 7.20 -12.51
N TYR A 85 -0.25 7.74 -11.91
CA TYR A 85 -1.64 7.42 -12.17
C TYR A 85 -2.46 8.71 -12.26
N GLU A 86 -3.52 8.71 -13.08
CA GLU A 86 -4.35 9.89 -13.31
C GLU A 86 -5.13 10.33 -12.07
N GLU A 87 -5.69 9.36 -11.33
CA GLU A 87 -6.49 9.65 -10.13
C GLU A 87 -6.33 8.59 -9.05
N GLU A 88 -6.29 9.03 -7.79
CA GLU A 88 -6.49 8.13 -6.64
C GLU A 88 -7.98 7.86 -6.49
N VAL A 89 -8.41 6.61 -6.60
CA VAL A 89 -9.81 6.17 -6.49
C VAL A 89 -10.15 5.64 -5.10
N ALA A 90 -9.16 5.14 -4.38
CA ALA A 90 -9.31 4.62 -3.03
C ALA A 90 -7.95 4.54 -2.33
N LYS A 91 -7.97 4.17 -1.05
CA LYS A 91 -6.76 3.86 -0.28
C LYS A 91 -6.97 2.76 0.76
N LEU A 92 -5.91 1.98 0.98
CA LEU A 92 -5.78 1.10 2.13
C LEU A 92 -5.03 1.82 3.24
N VAL A 93 -5.68 1.99 4.39
CA VAL A 93 -5.12 2.69 5.54
C VAL A 93 -4.77 1.67 6.62
N TYR A 94 -3.50 1.60 6.95
CA TYR A 94 -2.98 0.80 8.07
C TYR A 94 -2.80 1.68 9.31
N ASP A 95 -3.46 1.30 10.41
CA ASP A 95 -3.28 1.96 11.70
C ASP A 95 -2.08 1.36 12.45
N LEU A 96 -1.06 2.19 12.69
CA LEU A 96 0.18 1.77 13.34
C LEU A 96 -0.05 1.33 14.79
N LYS A 97 -1.03 1.91 15.50
CA LYS A 97 -1.26 1.60 16.92
C LYS A 97 -2.09 0.33 17.07
N GLN A 98 -3.17 0.22 16.29
CA GLN A 98 -4.11 -0.89 16.37
C GLN A 98 -3.62 -2.13 15.60
N ASN A 99 -2.68 -1.97 14.67
CA ASN A 99 -2.23 -3.04 13.78
C ASN A 99 -3.41 -3.59 12.94
N GLU A 100 -4.23 -2.66 12.42
CA GLU A 100 -5.46 -2.96 11.70
C GLU A 100 -5.52 -2.20 10.37
N TRP A 101 -6.28 -2.76 9.43
CA TRP A 101 -6.47 -2.20 8.10
C TRP A 101 -7.88 -1.66 7.92
N LYS A 102 -7.98 -0.58 7.13
CA LYS A 102 -9.24 -0.02 6.67
C LYS A 102 -9.16 0.25 5.17
N TYR A 103 -10.30 0.16 4.50
CA TYR A 103 -10.47 0.57 3.12
C TYR A 103 -11.29 1.86 3.11
N ILE A 104 -10.79 2.87 2.41
CA ILE A 104 -11.46 4.15 2.22
C ILE A 104 -11.57 4.39 0.72
N GLU A 105 -12.81 4.46 0.23
CA GLU A 105 -13.13 4.85 -1.13
C GLU A 105 -13.24 6.38 -1.20
N LYS A 106 -12.87 6.97 -2.34
CA LYS A 106 -12.87 8.42 -2.55
C LYS A 106 -14.21 8.93 -3.08
#